data_AF-A0A5R9IHS4-F1
#
_entry.id   AF-A0A5R9IHS4-F1
#
_cell.length_a   1.000
_cell.length_b   1.000
_cell.length_c   1.000
_cell.angle_alpha   90.00
_cell.angle_beta   90.00
_cell.angle_gamma   90.00
#
_symmetry.space_group_name_H-M   'P 1'
#
loop_
_entity.id
_entity.type
_entity.pdbx_description
1 polymer ?
#
loop_
_entity_poly.entity_id
_entity_poly.type
_entity_poly.pdbx_seq_one_letter_code
_entity_poly.pdbx_strand_id
1 'polypeptide(L)'
;MTVLKNALLNEKLLTAEIKKLSVEEKVQVKKVLTSVTNKLKLPSQKLLSALKSEGFEFSDIVGSGATKPVKPSAKRAPRKLVLENQSFAIINEQKKELAHAVGRGVTSYKEKGYEVVKYGELSSALQKVAKGMI
;
A
#
# COMPACT_ATOMS: atom_id res chain seq x y z
N MET A 1 -4.00 -5.79 32.48
CA MET A 1 -2.90 -5.63 31.49
C MET A 1 -2.67 -4.17 31.03
N THR A 2 -3.42 -3.18 31.52
CA THR A 2 -3.32 -1.77 31.08
C THR A 2 -2.19 -0.99 31.76
N VAL A 3 -1.87 -1.31 33.02
CA VAL A 3 -0.87 -0.58 33.83
C VAL A 3 0.55 -0.69 33.27
N LEU A 4 0.98 -1.92 32.92
CA LEU A 4 2.30 -2.19 32.35
C LEU A 4 2.51 -1.51 30.99
N LYS A 5 1.46 -1.48 30.16
CA LYS A 5 1.49 -0.73 28.89
C LYS A 5 1.62 0.77 29.12
N ASN A 6 0.88 1.31 30.08
CA ASN A 6 0.93 2.74 30.41
C ASN A 6 2.28 3.16 31.01
N ALA A 7 2.93 2.28 31.77
CA ALA A 7 4.28 2.51 32.29
C ALA A 7 5.33 2.53 31.18
N LEU A 8 5.26 1.59 30.23
CA LEU A 8 6.18 1.53 29.07
C LEU A 8 6.04 2.72 28.10
N LEU A 9 4.85 3.34 28.03
CA LEU A 9 4.56 4.45 27.13
C LEU A 9 4.91 5.83 27.70
N ASN A 10 5.27 5.91 29.00
CA ASN A 10 5.58 7.18 29.66
C ASN A 10 6.97 7.13 30.29
N GLU A 11 7.90 7.91 29.74
CA GLU A 11 9.30 7.96 30.17
C GLU A 11 9.47 8.23 31.68
N LYS A 12 8.64 9.10 32.26
CA LYS A 12 8.74 9.45 33.69
C LYS A 12 8.32 8.28 34.58
N LEU A 13 7.29 7.52 34.19
CA LEU A 13 6.83 6.35 34.94
C LEU A 13 7.81 5.20 34.77
N LEU A 14 8.27 4.96 33.54
CA LEU A 14 9.25 3.92 33.24
C LEU A 14 10.55 4.11 34.01
N THR A 15 11.09 5.33 34.03
CA THR A 15 12.32 5.63 34.77
C THR A 15 12.14 5.51 36.28
N ALA A 16 10.98 5.89 36.82
CA ALA A 16 10.66 5.74 38.24
C ALA A 16 10.54 4.26 38.65
N GLU A 17 9.96 3.41 37.81
CA GLU A 17 9.88 1.96 38.05
C GLU A 17 11.24 1.28 37.93
N ILE A 18 12.01 1.60 36.89
CA ILE A 18 13.35 1.03 36.68
C ILE A 18 14.30 1.42 37.82
N LYS A 19 14.18 2.64 38.38
CA LYS A 19 15.03 3.09 39.49
C LYS A 19 14.86 2.25 40.77
N LYS A 20 13.66 1.71 41.02
CA LYS A 20 13.32 0.88 42.19
C LYS A 20 13.92 -0.52 42.13
N LEU A 21 14.30 -0.98 40.94
CA LEU A 21 14.89 -2.31 40.74
C LEU A 21 16.33 -2.38 41.22
N SER A 22 16.76 -3.59 41.56
CA SER A 22 18.16 -3.91 41.86
C SER A 22 19.05 -3.71 40.62
N VAL A 23 20.37 -3.66 40.84
CA VAL A 23 21.34 -3.46 39.75
C VAL A 23 21.28 -4.60 38.74
N GLU A 24 21.11 -5.83 39.20
CA GLU A 24 21.02 -7.02 38.35
C GLU A 24 19.76 -7.00 37.47
N GLU A 25 18.62 -6.65 38.05
CA GLU A 25 17.35 -6.49 37.33
C GLU A 25 17.42 -5.34 36.31
N LYS A 26 18.09 -4.23 36.64
CA LYS A 26 18.34 -3.13 35.69
C LYS A 26 19.13 -3.60 34.46
N VAL A 27 20.14 -4.45 34.67
CA VAL A 27 20.93 -5.03 33.57
C VAL A 27 20.07 -5.94 32.71
N GLN A 28 19.22 -6.77 33.31
CA GLN A 28 18.29 -7.63 32.58
C GLN A 28 17.28 -6.81 31.76
N VAL A 29 16.65 -5.79 32.36
CA VAL A 29 15.72 -4.89 31.68
C VAL A 29 16.40 -4.19 30.50
N LYS A 30 17.63 -3.69 30.67
CA LYS A 30 18.41 -3.11 29.57
C LYS A 30 18.62 -4.10 28.43
N LYS A 31 18.99 -5.35 28.73
CA LYS A 31 19.18 -6.39 27.71
C LYS A 31 17.89 -6.68 26.94
N VAL A 32 16.76 -6.78 27.64
CA VAL A 32 15.46 -7.01 27.00
C VAL A 32 15.06 -5.83 26.13
N LEU A 33 15.11 -4.60 26.66
CA LEU A 33 14.75 -3.39 25.91
C LEU A 33 15.61 -3.23 24.65
N THR A 34 16.94 -3.37 24.76
CA THR A 34 17.85 -3.28 23.60
C THR A 34 17.61 -4.37 22.56
N SER A 35 17.30 -5.60 22.99
CA SER A 35 16.98 -6.70 22.07
C SER A 35 15.68 -6.46 21.30
N VAL A 36 14.69 -5.84 21.96
CA VAL A 36 13.37 -5.56 21.39
C VAL A 36 13.43 -4.33 20.49
N THR A 37 14.16 -3.27 20.86
CA THR A 37 14.33 -2.07 20.02
C THR A 37 14.90 -2.40 18.65
N ASN A 38 15.81 -3.37 18.57
CA ASN A 38 16.37 -3.81 17.29
C ASN A 38 15.34 -4.54 16.40
N LYS A 39 14.30 -5.15 17.01
CA LYS A 39 13.21 -5.83 16.29
C LYS A 39 12.06 -4.89 15.90
N LEU A 40 11.91 -3.76 16.59
CA LEU A 40 10.82 -2.79 16.38
C LEU A 40 10.94 -2.00 15.07
N LYS A 41 11.96 -2.26 14.23
CA LYS A 41 12.20 -1.58 12.94
C LYS A 41 12.06 -0.06 13.06
N LEU A 42 12.56 0.51 14.15
CA LEU A 42 12.44 1.94 14.42
C LEU A 42 13.22 2.74 13.37
N PRO A 43 12.68 3.88 12.91
CA PRO A 43 13.38 4.73 11.96
C PRO A 43 14.71 5.19 12.55
N SER A 44 15.78 5.12 11.75
CA SER A 44 17.10 5.58 12.18
C SER A 44 17.10 7.08 12.45
N GLN A 45 17.97 7.52 13.37
CA GLN A 45 18.07 8.94 13.70
C GLN A 45 18.46 9.80 12.50
N LYS A 46 19.25 9.25 11.57
CA LYS A 46 19.60 9.87 10.28
C LYS A 46 18.37 10.09 9.40
N LEU A 47 17.46 9.12 9.33
CA LEU A 47 16.22 9.23 8.57
C LEU A 47 15.28 10.25 9.21
N LEU A 48 15.17 10.26 10.54
CA LEU A 48 14.37 11.25 11.27
C LEU A 48 14.89 12.67 11.05
N SER A 49 16.20 12.88 11.02
CA SER A 49 16.79 14.20 10.71
C SER A 49 16.55 14.63 9.27
N ALA A 50 16.61 13.69 8.31
CA ALA A 50 16.34 13.98 6.90
C ALA A 50 14.88 14.39 6.68
N LEU A 51 13.94 13.66 7.26
CA LEU A 51 12.52 14.01 7.22
C LEU A 51 12.24 15.38 7.85
N LYS A 52 12.89 15.68 8.98
CA LYS A 52 12.79 17.01 9.60
C LYS A 52 13.33 18.11 8.69
N SER A 53 14.41 17.88 7.95
CA SER A 53 14.95 18.85 6.98
C SER A 53 14.04 19.06 5.76
N GLU A 54 13.22 18.06 5.42
CA GLU A 54 12.19 18.16 4.38
C GLU A 54 10.87 18.76 4.90
N GLY A 55 10.81 19.14 6.18
CA GLY A 55 9.64 19.76 6.79
C GLY A 55 8.61 18.79 7.37
N PHE A 56 8.93 17.49 7.47
CA PHE A 56 8.08 16.49 8.13
C PHE A 56 8.43 16.40 9.62
N GLU A 57 7.43 16.60 10.49
CA GLU A 57 7.62 16.35 11.92
C GLU A 57 7.29 14.90 12.27
N PHE A 58 7.90 14.40 13.36
CA PHE A 58 7.64 13.04 13.84
C PHE A 58 6.16 12.81 14.19
N SER A 59 5.48 13.85 14.65
CA SER A 59 4.04 13.92 14.89
C SER A 59 3.20 13.63 13.63
N ASP A 60 3.68 14.02 12.45
CA ASP A 60 3.00 13.79 11.17
C ASP A 60 3.13 12.32 10.72
N ILE A 61 4.24 11.68 11.07
CA ILE A 61 4.54 10.29 10.72
C ILE A 61 3.80 9.31 11.63
N VAL A 62 3.76 9.60 12.93
CA VAL A 62 3.17 8.72 13.95
C VAL A 62 1.68 8.97 14.15
N GLY A 63 1.15 10.07 13.60
CA GLY A 63 -0.23 10.48 13.80
C GLY A 63 -0.42 10.99 15.22
N SER A 64 -0.10 12.26 15.46
CA SER A 64 -0.46 12.96 16.68
C SER A 64 -1.99 13.13 16.74
N GLY A 65 -2.66 12.23 17.48
CA GLY A 65 -4.06 12.36 17.85
C GLY A 65 -4.88 11.11 17.53
N ALA A 66 -5.91 10.87 18.35
CA ALA A 66 -6.93 9.86 18.11
C ALA A 66 -7.24 9.83 16.61
N THR A 67 -7.08 8.66 15.98
CA THR A 67 -7.34 8.42 14.56
C THR A 67 -8.54 9.25 14.15
N LYS A 68 -8.31 10.39 13.47
CA LYS A 68 -9.41 11.06 12.79
C LYS A 68 -9.98 9.98 11.90
N PRO A 69 -11.29 9.66 12.00
CA PRO A 69 -11.86 8.63 11.15
C PRO A 69 -11.47 8.99 9.73
N VAL A 70 -10.73 8.10 9.08
CA VAL A 70 -10.37 8.24 7.68
C VAL A 70 -11.69 8.51 6.99
N LYS A 71 -11.91 9.76 6.54
CA LYS A 71 -13.13 10.09 5.80
C LYS A 71 -13.20 9.03 4.72
N PRO A 72 -14.26 8.18 4.69
CA PRO A 72 -14.35 7.14 3.70
C PRO A 72 -14.14 7.83 2.36
N SER A 73 -13.06 7.47 1.66
CA SER A 73 -12.72 8.08 0.38
C SER A 73 -14.00 8.06 -0.43
N ALA A 74 -14.52 9.24 -0.79
CA ALA A 74 -15.80 9.36 -1.47
C ALA A 74 -15.85 8.28 -2.55
N LYS A 75 -16.86 7.40 -2.51
CA LYS A 75 -17.01 6.29 -3.45
C LYS A 75 -16.76 6.86 -4.85
N ARG A 76 -15.62 6.50 -5.43
CA ARG A 76 -15.19 7.05 -6.72
C ARG A 76 -16.29 6.68 -7.71
N ALA A 77 -16.84 7.67 -8.41
CA ALA A 77 -17.89 7.41 -9.39
C ALA A 77 -17.41 6.31 -10.36
N PRO A 78 -18.25 5.32 -10.69
CA PRO A 78 -17.89 4.28 -11.64
C PRO A 78 -17.47 4.95 -12.95
N ARG A 79 -16.28 4.61 -13.44
CA ARG A 79 -15.78 5.15 -14.70
C ARG A 79 -16.66 4.61 -15.83
N LYS A 80 -17.24 5.50 -16.64
CA LYS A 80 -17.90 5.10 -17.89
C LYS A 80 -16.83 4.54 -18.83
N LEU A 81 -16.94 3.25 -19.14
CA LEU A 81 -16.08 2.56 -20.09
C LEU A 81 -16.49 2.99 -21.51
N VAL A 82 -15.70 3.87 -22.12
CA VAL A 82 -15.91 4.30 -23.51
C VAL A 82 -15.25 3.26 -24.42
N LEU A 83 -16.04 2.59 -25.26
CA LEU A 83 -15.62 1.52 -26.18
C LEU A 83 -14.41 1.91 -27.04
N GLU A 84 -14.40 3.15 -27.55
CA GLU A 84 -13.37 3.67 -28.46
C GLU A 84 -11.96 3.69 -27.86
N ASN A 85 -11.87 3.79 -26.53
CA ASN A 85 -10.61 3.87 -25.80
C ASN A 85 -10.11 2.50 -25.31
N GLN A 86 -10.78 1.42 -25.69
CA GLN A 86 -10.46 0.07 -25.21
C GLN A 86 -9.61 -0.70 -26.21
N SER A 87 -8.74 -1.55 -25.67
CA SER A 87 -7.83 -2.40 -26.43
C SER A 87 -8.30 -3.84 -26.36
N PHE A 88 -8.22 -4.55 -27.48
CA PHE A 88 -8.65 -5.94 -27.59
C PHE A 88 -7.51 -6.77 -28.16
N ALA A 89 -7.32 -7.97 -27.61
CA ALA A 89 -6.44 -8.97 -28.16
C ALA A 89 -7.22 -9.90 -29.09
N ILE A 90 -6.72 -10.08 -30.29
CA ILE A 90 -7.26 -11.03 -31.26
C ILE A 90 -6.68 -12.40 -30.92
N ILE A 91 -7.51 -13.31 -30.38
CA ILE A 91 -7.09 -14.67 -30.02
C ILE A 91 -7.21 -15.58 -31.23
N ASN A 92 -8.32 -15.46 -31.98
CA ASN A 92 -8.54 -16.23 -33.20
C ASN A 92 -9.47 -15.46 -34.15
N GLU A 93 -8.93 -15.02 -35.29
CA GLU A 93 -9.67 -14.27 -36.31
C GLU A 93 -10.80 -15.09 -36.94
N GLN A 94 -10.58 -16.39 -37.16
CA GLN A 94 -11.53 -17.26 -37.85
C GLN A 94 -12.72 -17.65 -36.95
N LYS A 95 -12.46 -17.85 -35.66
CA LYS A 95 -13.49 -18.15 -34.66
C LYS A 95 -14.14 -16.90 -34.05
N LYS A 96 -13.68 -15.70 -34.45
CA LYS A 96 -14.12 -14.40 -33.92
C LYS A 96 -13.95 -14.28 -32.39
N GLU A 97 -12.88 -14.87 -31.87
CA GLU A 97 -12.58 -14.83 -30.44
C GLU A 97 -11.71 -13.61 -30.12
N LEU A 98 -12.25 -12.73 -29.28
CA LEU A 98 -11.62 -11.51 -28.80
C LEU A 98 -11.50 -11.57 -27.28
N ALA A 99 -10.42 -11.04 -26.75
CA ALA A 99 -10.30 -10.75 -25.33
C ALA A 99 -10.14 -9.25 -25.09
N HIS A 100 -10.93 -8.71 -24.16
CA HIS A 100 -10.76 -7.34 -23.70
C HIS A 100 -9.48 -7.24 -22.85
N ALA A 101 -8.54 -6.39 -23.28
CA ALA A 101 -7.24 -6.23 -22.64
C ALA A 101 -7.15 -4.88 -21.91
N VAL A 102 -7.04 -4.92 -20.57
CA VAL A 102 -6.94 -3.71 -19.72
C VAL A 102 -5.64 -3.71 -18.92
N GLY A 103 -4.90 -2.58 -18.96
CA GLY A 103 -3.69 -2.38 -18.16
C GLY A 103 -2.65 -3.47 -18.40
N ARG A 104 -2.35 -4.26 -17.36
CA ARG A 104 -1.40 -5.40 -17.44
C ARG A 104 -1.84 -6.51 -18.41
N GLY A 105 -3.12 -6.57 -18.75
CA GLY A 105 -3.62 -7.48 -19.78
C GLY A 105 -3.00 -7.19 -21.16
N VAL A 106 -2.78 -5.92 -21.50
CA VAL A 106 -2.22 -5.51 -22.80
C VAL A 106 -0.81 -6.05 -22.99
N THR A 107 0.05 -5.97 -21.97
CA THR A 107 1.42 -6.50 -22.03
C THR A 107 1.43 -8.02 -22.06
N SER A 108 0.59 -8.68 -21.25
CA SER A 108 0.52 -10.14 -21.21
C SER A 108 0.07 -10.76 -22.54
N TYR A 109 -0.88 -10.15 -23.25
CA TYR A 109 -1.30 -10.65 -24.56
C TYR A 109 -0.23 -10.44 -25.63
N LYS A 110 0.51 -9.32 -25.58
CA LYS A 110 1.66 -9.09 -26.48
C LYS A 110 2.80 -10.09 -26.24
N GLU A 111 3.11 -10.39 -24.98
CA GLU A 111 4.13 -11.38 -24.61
C GLU A 111 3.78 -12.79 -25.08
N LYS A 112 2.48 -13.12 -25.13
CA LYS A 112 1.97 -14.38 -25.66
C LYS A 112 1.90 -14.41 -27.20
N GLY A 113 2.27 -13.32 -27.88
CA GLY A 113 2.28 -13.21 -29.34
C GLY A 113 0.92 -12.88 -29.97
N TYR A 114 -0.07 -12.45 -29.19
CA TYR A 114 -1.36 -12.02 -29.74
C TYR A 114 -1.31 -10.56 -30.20
N GLU A 115 -2.00 -10.28 -31.30
CA GLU A 115 -2.14 -8.92 -31.82
C GLU A 115 -3.13 -8.14 -30.95
N VAL A 116 -2.67 -7.02 -30.38
CA VAL A 116 -3.48 -6.15 -29.53
C VAL A 116 -3.77 -4.84 -30.25
N VAL A 117 -5.05 -4.62 -30.51
CA VAL A 117 -5.57 -3.62 -31.45
C VAL A 117 -6.62 -2.75 -30.74
N LYS A 118 -6.75 -1.48 -31.11
CA LYS A 118 -7.80 -0.61 -30.55
C LYS A 118 -9.15 -0.91 -31.18
N TYR A 119 -10.25 -0.55 -30.51
CA TYR A 119 -11.61 -0.78 -31.02
C TYR A 119 -11.83 -0.32 -32.47
N GLY A 120 -11.32 0.87 -32.83
CA GLY A 120 -11.48 1.45 -34.18
C GLY A 120 -10.76 0.70 -35.30
N GLU A 121 -9.76 -0.12 -34.95
CA GLU A 121 -8.95 -0.90 -35.89
C GLU A 121 -9.48 -2.34 -36.05
N LEU A 122 -10.49 -2.74 -35.27
CA LEU A 122 -11.16 -4.04 -35.41
C LEU A 122 -12.04 -4.09 -36.67
N SER A 123 -12.12 -5.25 -37.30
CA SER A 123 -13.07 -5.50 -38.40
C SER A 123 -14.53 -5.36 -37.95
N SER A 124 -15.45 -5.04 -38.87
CA SER A 124 -16.86 -4.79 -38.56
C SER A 124 -17.58 -5.97 -37.88
N ALA A 125 -17.12 -7.21 -38.13
CA ALA A 125 -17.61 -8.41 -37.47
C ALA A 125 -17.11 -8.51 -36.01
N LEU A 126 -15.85 -8.17 -35.75
CA LEU A 126 -15.23 -8.21 -34.43
C LEU A 126 -15.69 -7.04 -33.54
N GLN A 127 -15.97 -5.88 -34.14
CA GLN A 127 -16.59 -4.74 -33.44
C GLN A 127 -17.95 -5.10 -32.82
N LYS A 128 -18.76 -5.94 -33.48
CA LYS A 128 -20.05 -6.43 -32.94
C LYS A 128 -19.85 -7.32 -31.70
N VAL A 129 -18.82 -8.17 -31.72
CA VAL A 129 -18.47 -9.03 -30.58
C VAL A 129 -17.94 -8.17 -29.43
N ALA A 130 -17.05 -7.22 -29.71
CA ALA A 130 -16.49 -6.29 -28.71
C ALA A 130 -17.57 -5.43 -28.02
N LYS A 131 -18.61 -4.98 -28.74
CA LYS A 131 -19.76 -4.27 -28.16
C LYS A 131 -20.57 -5.12 -27.16
N GLY A 132 -20.54 -6.44 -27.28
CA GLY A 132 -21.22 -7.35 -26.35
C GLY A 132 -20.41 -7.69 -25.10
N MET A 133 -19.13 -7.32 -25.04
CA MET A 133 -18.22 -7.65 -23.93
C MET A 133 -18.10 -6.53 -22.87
N ILE A 134 -18.70 -5.36 -23.10
CA ILE A 134 -18.58 -4.13 -22.29
C ILE A 134 -19.98 -3.67 -21.91
#